data_AF-A0A842XQ76-F1
#
_entry.id   AF-A0A842XQ76-F1
#
_cell.length_a   1.000
_cell.length_b   1.000
_cell.length_c   1.000
_cell.angle_alpha   90.00
_cell.angle_beta   90.00
_cell.angle_gamma   90.00
#
_symmetry.space_group_name_H-M   'P 1'
#
loop_
_entity.id
_entity.type
_entity.pdbx_description
1 polymer ?
#
loop_
_entity_poly.entity_id
_entity_poly.type
_entity_poly.pdbx_seq_one_letter_code
_entity_poly.pdbx_strand_id
1 'polypeptide(L)'
;MKLNTIIKGSSLLLLTLLFVLVVTGVSWPEGDMDAVTNEDVAWLMFGTDNSSGYALIVLMIGVLLFVALLGGIFLAKEEKE
;
A
#
# COMPACT_ATOMS: atom_id res chain seq x y z
N MET A 1 -22.09 -22.58 -19.79
CA MET A 1 -21.14 -21.98 -18.81
C MET A 1 -20.76 -23.08 -17.81
N LYS A 2 -19.47 -23.33 -17.54
CA LYS A 2 -19.06 -24.44 -16.66
C LYS A 2 -19.48 -24.13 -15.21
N LEU A 3 -20.05 -25.09 -14.49
CA LEU A 3 -20.51 -24.95 -13.10
C LEU A 3 -19.46 -24.30 -12.18
N ASN A 4 -18.19 -24.64 -12.40
CA ASN A 4 -17.05 -24.06 -11.70
C ASN A 4 -16.91 -22.54 -11.88
N THR A 5 -17.20 -22.01 -13.08
CA THR A 5 -17.16 -20.57 -13.35
C THR A 5 -18.30 -19.84 -12.64
N ILE A 6 -19.47 -20.46 -12.54
CA ILE A 6 -20.63 -19.90 -11.83
C ILE A 6 -20.35 -19.83 -10.34
N ILE A 7 -19.79 -20.89 -9.75
CA ILE A 7 -19.44 -20.94 -8.32
C ILE A 7 -18.34 -19.92 -7.98
N LYS A 8 -17.31 -19.79 -8.82
CA LYS A 8 -16.26 -18.77 -8.63
C LYS A 8 -16.80 -17.34 -8.77
N GLY A 9 -17.71 -17.13 -9.72
CA GLY A 9 -18.36 -15.84 -9.92
C GLY A 9 -19.22 -15.46 -8.72
N SER A 10 -20.04 -16.39 -8.21
CA SER A 10 -20.90 -16.13 -7.05
C SER A 10 -20.10 -15.94 -5.76
N SER A 11 -18.99 -16.67 -5.57
CA SER A 11 -18.12 -16.48 -4.40
C SER A 11 -17.45 -15.11 -4.40
N LEU A 12 -17.01 -14.63 -5.57
CA LEU A 12 -16.39 -13.31 -5.71
C LEU A 12 -17.39 -12.18 -5.43
N LEU A 13 -18.62 -12.33 -5.95
CA LEU A 13 -19.72 -11.41 -5.72
C LEU A 13 -20.07 -11.33 -4.22
N LEU A 14 -20.16 -12.48 -3.56
CA LEU A 14 -20.48 -12.56 -2.14
C LEU A 14 -19.37 -11.95 -1.27
N LEU A 15 -18.09 -12.19 -1.62
CA LEU A 15 -16.94 -11.59 -0.94
C LEU A 15 -16.93 -10.06 -1.08
N THR A 16 -17.21 -9.56 -2.29
CA THR A 16 -17.27 -8.13 -2.57
C THR A 16 -18.41 -7.48 -1.78
N LEU A 17 -19.57 -8.12 -1.73
CA LEU A 17 -20.73 -7.62 -1.00
C LEU A 17 -20.50 -7.61 0.50
N LEU A 18 -19.85 -8.65 1.05
CA LEU A 18 -19.40 -8.68 2.44
C LEU A 18 -18.40 -7.55 2.73
N PHE A 19 -17.44 -7.31 1.86
CA PHE A 19 -16.48 -6.21 2.03
C PHE A 19 -17.18 -4.85 2.09
N VAL A 20 -18.10 -4.57 1.17
CA VAL A 20 -18.89 -3.32 1.18
C VAL A 20 -19.67 -3.20 2.48
N LEU A 21 -20.41 -4.24 2.88
CA LEU A 21 -21.20 -4.22 4.12
C LEU A 21 -20.35 -3.96 5.36
N VAL A 22 -19.16 -4.56 5.44
CA VAL A 22 -18.22 -4.35 6.55
C VAL A 22 -17.72 -2.90 6.55
N VAL A 23 -17.28 -2.38 5.41
CA VAL A 23 -16.76 -1.00 5.30
C VAL A 23 -17.86 0.02 5.61
N THR A 24 -19.08 -0.17 5.14
CA THR A 24 -20.19 0.76 5.40
C THR A 24 -20.83 0.57 6.77
N GLY A 25 -20.62 -0.57 7.41
CA GLY A 25 -21.15 -0.87 8.76
C GLY A 25 -20.30 -0.27 9.89
N VAL A 26 -19.08 0.16 9.58
CA VAL A 26 -18.23 0.90 10.51
C VAL A 26 -18.63 2.37 10.50
N SER A 27 -18.92 2.94 11.66
CA SER A 27 -19.09 4.37 11.84
C SER A 27 -17.72 5.05 11.72
N TRP A 28 -17.35 5.42 10.51
CA TRP A 28 -16.16 6.22 10.27
C TRP A 28 -16.30 7.57 10.96
N PRO A 29 -15.22 8.12 11.55
CA PRO A 29 -15.26 9.47 12.09
C PRO A 29 -15.63 10.44 10.97
N GLU A 30 -16.80 11.04 11.09
CA GLU A 30 -17.27 12.10 10.20
C GLU A 30 -16.51 13.38 10.55
N GLY A 31 -15.80 13.94 9.57
CA GLY A 31 -15.03 15.16 9.73
C GLY A 31 -14.46 15.62 8.41
N ASP A 32 -14.07 16.90 8.35
CA ASP A 32 -13.29 17.40 7.22
C ASP A 32 -11.96 16.65 7.20
N MET A 33 -11.64 16.02 6.07
CA MET A 33 -10.25 15.59 5.86
C MET A 33 -9.41 16.85 5.78
N ASP A 34 -8.47 16.99 6.71
CA ASP A 34 -7.49 18.07 6.63
C ASP A 34 -6.84 18.05 5.25
N ALA A 35 -6.66 19.24 4.67
CA ALA A 35 -5.96 19.39 3.41
C ALA A 35 -4.47 19.08 3.64
N VAL A 36 -4.11 17.79 3.60
CA VAL A 36 -2.74 17.33 3.78
C VAL A 36 -1.90 17.84 2.62
N THR A 37 -0.91 18.68 2.93
CA THR A 37 0.06 19.18 1.97
C THR A 37 1.28 18.27 1.91
N ASN A 38 2.10 18.43 0.86
CA ASN A 38 3.39 17.73 0.77
C ASN A 38 4.33 18.10 1.93
N GLU A 39 4.19 19.30 2.49
CA GLU A 39 4.98 19.76 3.62
C GLU A 39 4.60 18.98 4.89
N ASP A 40 3.31 18.79 5.16
CA ASP A 40 2.82 18.00 6.30
C ASP A 40 3.32 16.55 6.25
N VAL A 41 3.32 15.95 5.05
CA VAL A 41 3.86 14.60 4.83
C VAL A 41 5.36 14.57 5.09
N ALA A 42 6.12 15.57 4.63
CA ALA A 42 7.56 15.64 4.85
C ALA A 42 7.89 15.75 6.34
N TRP A 43 7.17 16.60 7.08
CA TRP A 43 7.32 16.72 8.54
C TRP A 43 6.99 15.42 9.27
N LEU A 44 5.94 14.70 8.84
CA LEU A 44 5.61 13.40 9.42
C LEU A 44 6.68 12.34 9.12
N MET A 45 7.22 12.35 7.90
CA MET A 45 8.23 11.38 7.46
C MET A 45 9.60 11.62 8.11
N PHE A 46 10.06 12.86 8.17
CA PHE A 46 11.43 13.18 8.59
C PHE A 46 11.53 13.79 9.99
N GLY A 47 10.40 14.17 10.60
CA GLY A 47 10.35 14.81 11.90
C GLY A 47 10.77 16.28 11.87
N THR A 48 10.45 16.98 12.95
CA THR A 48 10.98 18.31 13.27
C THR A 48 12.26 18.24 14.10
N ASP A 49 12.49 17.09 14.74
CA ASP A 49 13.58 16.85 15.68
C ASP A 49 14.20 15.48 15.43
N ASN A 50 15.44 15.27 15.88
CA ASN A 50 16.20 14.03 15.66
C ASN A 50 15.56 12.75 16.26
N SER A 51 14.52 12.89 17.07
CA SER A 51 13.78 11.78 17.69
C SER A 51 12.31 11.71 17.29
N SER A 52 11.85 12.53 16.35
CA SER A 52 10.46 12.54 15.87
C SER A 52 10.36 12.08 14.41
N GLY A 53 9.16 11.66 14.01
CA GLY A 53 8.88 11.20 12.64
C GLY A 53 9.27 9.76 12.34
N TYR A 54 9.07 9.37 11.08
CA TYR A 54 9.30 8.01 10.57
C TYR A 54 10.61 7.84 9.78
N ALA A 55 11.61 8.69 10.05
CA ALA A 55 12.82 8.78 9.24
C ALA A 55 13.56 7.43 9.13
N LEU A 56 13.59 6.65 10.21
CA LEU A 56 14.18 5.30 10.22
C LEU A 56 13.45 4.34 9.28
N ILE A 57 12.12 4.39 9.23
CA ILE A 57 11.30 3.55 8.35
C ILE A 57 11.54 3.96 6.89
N VAL A 58 11.58 5.26 6.61
CA VAL A 58 11.89 5.79 5.26
C VAL A 58 13.26 5.31 4.79
N LEU A 59 14.27 5.32 5.68
CA LEU A 59 15.59 4.78 5.38
C LEU A 59 15.53 3.28 5.04
N MET A 60 14.82 2.48 5.83
CA MET A 60 14.66 1.04 5.55
C MET A 60 13.99 0.77 4.20
N ILE A 61 12.96 1.55 3.84
CA ILE A 61 12.32 1.47 2.52
C ILE A 61 13.31 1.84 1.43
N GLY A 62 14.10 2.90 1.62
CA GLY A 62 15.14 3.29 0.67
C GLY A 62 16.18 2.20 0.43
N VAL A 63 16.64 1.53 1.49
CA VAL A 63 17.57 0.38 1.39
C VAL A 63 16.91 -0.80 0.67
N LEU A 64 15.65 -1.10 0.98
CA LEU A 64 14.90 -2.17 0.31
C LEU A 64 14.78 -1.91 -1.20
N LEU A 65 14.44 -0.67 -1.60
CA LEU A 65 14.37 -0.28 -3.00
C LEU A 65 15.73 -0.34 -3.69
N PHE A 66 16.80 0.03 -3.00
CA PHE A 66 18.15 -0.09 -3.51
C PHE A 66 18.52 -1.56 -3.80
N VAL A 67 18.23 -2.47 -2.87
CA VAL A 67 18.45 -3.91 -3.05
C VAL A 67 17.60 -4.45 -4.20
N ALA A 68 16.33 -4.04 -4.30
CA ALA A 68 15.45 -4.45 -5.39
C ALA A 68 15.98 -3.98 -6.76
N LEU A 69 16.53 -2.77 -6.83
CA LEU A 69 17.13 -2.23 -8.05
C LEU A 69 18.39 -3.01 -8.45
N LEU A 70 19.26 -3.34 -7.49
CA LEU A 70 20.42 -4.20 -7.76
C LEU A 70 19.98 -5.56 -8.30
N GLY A 71 19.04 -6.22 -7.63
CA GLY A 71 18.49 -7.50 -8.08
C GLY A 71 17.89 -7.43 -9.49
N GLY A 72 17.12 -6.38 -9.79
CA GLY A 72 16.55 -6.15 -11.11
C GLY A 72 17.61 -5.96 -12.21
N ILE A 73 18.69 -5.21 -11.93
CA ILE A 73 19.80 -5.03 -12.87
C ILE A 73 20.52 -6.36 -13.13
N PHE A 74 20.80 -7.16 -12.09
CA PHE A 74 21.45 -8.45 -12.25
C PHE A 74 20.63 -9.41 -13.11
N LEU A 75 19.33 -9.56 -12.81
CA LEU A 75 18.42 -10.39 -13.59
C LEU A 75 18.34 -9.93 -15.06
N ALA A 76 18.20 -8.62 -15.29
CA ALA A 76 18.16 -8.06 -16.64
C ALA A 76 19.48 -8.21 -17.42
N LYS A 77 20.61 -8.37 -16.72
CA LYS A 77 21.91 -8.64 -17.33
C LYS A 77 22.03 -10.11 -17.74
N GLU A 78 21.57 -11.04 -16.90
CA GLU A 78 21.58 -12.48 -17.20
C GLU A 78 20.70 -12.85 -18.39
N GLU A 79 19.56 -12.17 -18.62
CA GLU A 79 18.72 -12.43 -19.81
C GLU A 79 19.36 -12.04 -21.15
N LYS A 80 20.46 -11.28 -21.13
CA LYS A 80 21.18 -10.85 -22.34
C LYS A 80 22.40 -11.71 -22.68
N GLU A 81 22.83 -12.60 -21.78
CA GLU A 81 23.83 -13.64 -22.03
C GLU A 81 23.15 -14.98 -22.36
#